data_AF-A0A3Q1AJQ5-F1
#
_entry.id   AF-A0A3Q1AJQ5-F1
#
_cell.length_a   1.000
_cell.length_b   1.000
_cell.length_c   1.000
_cell.angle_alpha   90.00
_cell.angle_beta   90.00
_cell.angle_gamma   90.00
#
_symmetry.space_group_name_H-M   'P 1'
#
loop_
_entity.id
_entity.type
_entity.pdbx_description
1 polymer ?
#
loop_
_entity_poly.entity_id
_entity_poly.type
_entity_poly.pdbx_seq_one_letter_code
_entity_poly.pdbx_strand_id
1 'polypeptide(L)'
;MGSISTVRVVYFLQLCCRGCAPCPSVSTTDKESAETKQSAVPYKLQYIQCVQISPSFISCIHCPAPPPPYPTRGRAHARRTPSTLLDTHTNMAASVSPLRSSFRICSPLTLHHRCCRAKLRTHRKCESQRRHVHQSATRHAAVVISGTELARQLHREIQRDVEELVAQGNMRPHLGVVLVGDDPASRTYVKNKTRAASILGISSDTVVRPSSVSQEELLELIDKMNRDWRVSGLLVQLPLPEHINERAVCNAIAPEKDVDGFHIVNIGKLCLDQRSMVPATPAAVWEIIKRAGIETVGKNVLVAGRSKNVGMPIAMLLHTDRNHERPGGDATVTIAHRCTPRERLKELTSLADIIIAAAGVPKLITADMIKEGAAVIDVGINRIQDPNTGKLRLIGDVDFEGVKEKAGFITPVPGGVGPMTVAMLMKNTVTAARNALMH
;
A
#
# COMPACT_ATOMS: atom_id res chain seq x y z
N MET A 1 -30.35 -37.82 29.96
CA MET A 1 -30.15 -36.63 30.82
C MET A 1 -28.70 -36.20 30.75
N GLY A 2 -28.43 -34.90 30.56
CA GLY A 2 -27.09 -34.28 30.43
C GLY A 2 -26.66 -34.08 28.97
N SER A 3 -27.04 -32.99 28.28
CA SER A 3 -26.59 -31.59 28.37
C SER A 3 -25.16 -31.37 27.87
N ILE A 4 -25.02 -31.04 26.58
CA ILE A 4 -23.83 -30.43 25.98
C ILE A 4 -24.14 -28.95 25.79
N SER A 5 -23.40 -28.10 26.50
CA SER A 5 -23.51 -26.66 26.45
C SER A 5 -22.87 -26.10 25.18
N THR A 6 -23.68 -25.54 24.29
CA THR A 6 -23.21 -24.73 23.16
C THR A 6 -22.96 -23.31 23.67
N VAL A 7 -21.70 -22.88 23.67
CA VAL A 7 -21.29 -21.50 23.95
C VAL A 7 -21.71 -20.63 22.77
N ARG A 8 -22.71 -19.76 22.97
CA ARG A 8 -23.06 -18.66 22.05
C ARG A 8 -22.22 -17.44 22.42
N VAL A 9 -21.36 -17.00 21.50
CA VAL A 9 -20.73 -15.68 21.54
C VAL A 9 -21.73 -14.68 20.98
N VAL A 10 -22.25 -13.80 21.84
CA VAL A 10 -23.12 -12.67 21.46
C VAL A 10 -22.24 -11.42 21.34
N TYR A 11 -22.16 -10.86 20.14
CA TYR A 11 -21.61 -9.51 19.94
C TYR A 11 -22.68 -8.48 20.29
N PHE A 12 -22.41 -7.63 21.28
CA PHE A 12 -23.21 -6.45 21.60
C PHE A 12 -22.79 -5.29 20.68
N LEU A 13 -23.72 -4.80 19.84
CA LEU A 13 -23.62 -3.49 19.20
C LEU A 13 -24.26 -2.47 20.15
N GLN A 14 -23.46 -1.55 20.70
CA GLN A 14 -23.95 -0.44 21.51
C GLN A 14 -23.88 0.85 20.70
N LEU A 15 -25.01 1.23 20.10
CA LEU A 15 -25.24 2.54 19.51
C LEU A 15 -25.78 3.48 20.60
N CYS A 16 -24.96 4.42 21.05
CA CYS A 16 -25.37 5.54 21.88
C CYS A 16 -26.09 6.59 21.03
N CYS A 17 -27.42 6.62 21.13
CA CYS A 17 -28.23 7.80 20.80
C CYS A 17 -29.07 8.14 22.03
N ARG A 18 -28.77 9.24 22.72
CA ARG A 18 -29.72 9.99 23.57
C ARG A 18 -29.12 11.33 23.99
N GLY A 19 -29.68 12.40 23.45
CA GLY A 19 -29.35 13.78 23.78
C GLY A 19 -30.16 14.76 22.95
N CYS A 20 -31.50 14.65 22.97
CA CYS A 20 -32.38 15.69 22.44
C CYS A 20 -32.88 16.54 23.61
N ALA A 21 -32.56 17.84 23.59
CA ALA A 21 -33.22 18.88 24.37
C ALA A 21 -34.16 19.69 23.45
N PRO A 22 -35.34 20.15 23.91
CA PRO A 22 -36.29 20.86 23.07
C PRO A 22 -36.12 22.38 23.16
N CYS A 23 -36.33 23.09 22.06
CA CYS A 23 -36.56 24.54 22.05
C CYS A 23 -37.81 24.88 21.21
N PRO A 24 -38.49 26.01 21.50
CA PRO A 24 -39.94 26.09 21.40
C PRO A 24 -40.45 26.81 20.15
N SER A 25 -41.75 26.61 19.92
CA SER A 25 -42.64 27.20 18.93
C SER A 25 -42.61 28.73 18.84
N VAL A 26 -42.58 29.28 17.62
CA VAL A 26 -43.19 30.59 17.28
C VAL A 26 -43.83 30.53 15.88
N SER A 27 -44.98 31.19 15.82
CA SER A 27 -46.06 31.28 14.84
C SER A 27 -45.74 31.94 13.48
N THR A 28 -46.54 31.55 12.48
CA THR A 28 -46.70 32.16 11.15
C THR A 28 -47.75 33.28 11.12
N THR A 29 -47.44 34.38 10.42
CA THR A 29 -48.31 35.28 9.59
C THR A 29 -47.40 36.45 9.12
N ASP A 30 -47.47 37.09 7.95
CA ASP A 30 -48.36 37.06 6.79
C ASP A 30 -47.66 37.79 5.60
N LYS A 31 -47.99 37.32 4.38
CA LYS A 31 -48.27 38.02 3.11
C LYS A 31 -47.28 38.88 2.28
N GLU A 32 -47.33 38.55 0.97
CA GLU A 32 -47.29 39.38 -0.25
C GLU A 32 -45.93 39.91 -0.74
N SER A 33 -45.54 39.87 -2.03
CA SER A 33 -46.22 39.55 -3.31
C SER A 33 -45.21 39.47 -4.48
N ALA A 34 -45.66 38.87 -5.60
CA ALA A 34 -45.15 38.90 -7.00
C ALA A 34 -43.86 38.11 -7.36
N GLU A 35 -43.92 36.94 -8.02
CA GLU A 35 -44.09 36.69 -9.48
C GLU A 35 -43.02 37.38 -10.36
N THR A 36 -42.24 36.74 -11.27
CA THR A 36 -42.46 35.51 -12.04
C THR A 36 -41.16 34.95 -12.68
N LYS A 37 -41.18 33.61 -12.92
CA LYS A 37 -40.48 32.76 -13.93
C LYS A 37 -39.00 32.38 -13.74
N GLN A 38 -38.67 31.23 -13.15
CA GLN A 38 -38.68 29.81 -13.64
C GLN A 38 -37.67 29.45 -14.76
N SER A 39 -36.63 28.70 -14.40
CA SER A 39 -36.53 27.27 -14.75
C SER A 39 -35.48 26.57 -13.88
N ALA A 40 -35.93 25.77 -12.91
CA ALA A 40 -35.12 24.81 -12.17
C ALA A 40 -35.86 23.47 -12.19
N VAL A 41 -35.20 22.44 -12.71
CA VAL A 41 -35.71 21.06 -12.83
C VAL A 41 -35.48 20.34 -11.49
N PRO A 42 -36.44 19.52 -10.99
CA PRO A 42 -36.45 19.10 -9.59
C PRO A 42 -35.65 17.81 -9.35
N TYR A 43 -34.95 17.76 -8.21
CA TYR A 43 -34.40 16.54 -7.64
C TYR A 43 -35.54 15.65 -7.12
N LYS A 44 -35.73 14.48 -7.73
CA LYS A 44 -36.55 13.40 -7.16
C LYS A 44 -35.81 12.79 -5.96
N LEU A 45 -36.31 13.06 -4.76
CA LEU A 45 -36.06 12.21 -3.59
C LEU A 45 -36.89 10.93 -3.76
N GLN A 46 -36.23 9.82 -4.07
CA GLN A 46 -36.84 8.50 -4.04
C GLN A 46 -36.84 7.99 -2.60
N TYR A 47 -38.02 8.01 -1.98
CA TYR A 47 -38.31 7.25 -0.77
C TYR A 47 -38.15 5.76 -1.09
N ILE A 48 -37.27 5.07 -0.35
CA ILE A 48 -37.21 3.61 -0.35
C ILE A 48 -38.46 3.11 0.37
N GLN A 49 -39.40 2.55 -0.40
CA GLN A 49 -40.49 1.73 0.14
C GLN A 49 -39.88 0.47 0.78
N CYS A 50 -40.16 0.26 2.07
CA CYS A 50 -39.99 -1.04 2.71
C CYS A 50 -40.90 -2.05 2.02
N VAL A 51 -40.33 -2.97 1.25
CA VAL A 51 -41.02 -4.17 0.80
C VAL A 51 -41.07 -5.14 1.98
N GLN A 52 -42.27 -5.35 2.52
CA GLN A 52 -42.55 -6.49 3.39
C GLN A 52 -42.44 -7.77 2.54
N ILE A 53 -41.51 -8.66 2.89
CA ILE A 53 -41.47 -10.02 2.34
C ILE A 53 -42.22 -10.92 3.31
N SER A 54 -43.34 -11.48 2.86
CA SER A 54 -44.11 -12.52 3.53
C SER A 54 -43.40 -13.89 3.39
N PRO A 55 -43.49 -14.80 4.39
CA PRO A 55 -42.80 -16.08 4.33
C PRO A 55 -43.74 -17.15 3.79
N SER A 56 -43.66 -17.47 2.50
CA SER A 56 -44.32 -18.65 1.92
C SER A 56 -43.64 -19.02 0.61
N PHE A 57 -43.42 -20.32 0.42
CA PHE A 57 -42.75 -20.99 -0.72
C PHE A 57 -41.23 -21.20 -0.60
N ILE A 58 -40.90 -22.23 0.19
CA ILE A 58 -39.71 -23.06 -0.04
C ILE A 58 -40.08 -24.05 -1.16
N SER A 59 -39.42 -23.96 -2.32
CA SER A 59 -39.31 -25.08 -3.24
C SER A 59 -37.83 -25.44 -3.41
N CYS A 60 -37.58 -26.74 -3.30
CA CYS A 60 -36.26 -27.35 -3.26
C CYS A 60 -35.53 -27.20 -4.59
N ILE A 61 -34.28 -26.73 -4.56
CA ILE A 61 -33.31 -26.95 -5.63
C ILE A 61 -32.10 -27.68 -5.04
N HIS A 62 -31.73 -28.77 -5.71
CA HIS A 62 -30.76 -29.80 -5.32
C HIS A 62 -29.35 -29.26 -5.00
N CYS A 63 -28.75 -29.77 -3.92
CA CYS A 63 -27.31 -29.77 -3.73
C CYS A 63 -26.69 -30.99 -4.45
N PRO A 64 -25.59 -30.86 -5.21
CA PRO A 64 -24.85 -32.02 -5.69
C PRO A 64 -24.09 -32.69 -4.53
N ALA A 65 -24.11 -34.02 -4.52
CA ALA A 65 -23.47 -34.87 -3.51
C ALA A 65 -21.93 -34.77 -3.54
N PRO A 66 -21.23 -34.99 -2.41
CA PRO A 66 -19.78 -34.99 -2.35
C PRO A 66 -19.19 -36.24 -3.05
N PRO A 67 -17.97 -36.15 -3.63
CA PRO A 67 -17.35 -37.27 -4.32
C PRO A 67 -16.91 -38.40 -3.36
N PRO A 68 -16.85 -39.66 -3.83
CA PRO A 68 -16.50 -40.81 -3.00
C PRO A 68 -15.00 -40.86 -2.65
N PRO A 69 -14.62 -41.55 -1.55
CA PRO A 69 -13.22 -41.67 -1.14
C PRO A 69 -12.45 -42.65 -2.05
N TYR A 70 -11.21 -42.28 -2.38
CA TYR A 70 -10.27 -43.15 -3.11
C TYR A 70 -9.81 -44.37 -2.28
N PRO A 71 -9.50 -45.50 -2.92
CA PRO A 71 -9.25 -46.76 -2.24
C PRO A 71 -7.85 -46.84 -1.60
N THR A 72 -7.81 -47.50 -0.45
CA THR A 72 -6.62 -47.87 0.30
C THR A 72 -5.80 -48.92 -0.46
N ARG A 73 -4.54 -48.62 -0.79
CA ARG A 73 -3.57 -49.64 -1.19
C ARG A 73 -2.98 -50.30 0.04
N GLY A 74 -3.35 -51.56 0.26
CA GLY A 74 -2.67 -52.46 1.19
C GLY A 74 -1.22 -52.68 0.76
N ARG A 75 -0.29 -52.58 1.71
CA ARG A 75 1.08 -53.09 1.56
C ARG A 75 1.19 -54.41 2.32
N ALA A 76 1.50 -55.44 1.55
CA ALA A 76 1.84 -56.77 2.03
C ALA A 76 3.14 -56.75 2.86
N HIS A 77 3.15 -57.51 3.94
CA HIS A 77 4.35 -57.99 4.61
C HIS A 77 5.02 -59.10 3.78
N ALA A 78 6.33 -59.03 3.56
CA ALA A 78 7.23 -60.18 3.74
C ALA A 78 8.72 -59.77 3.71
N ARG A 79 9.36 -60.06 4.85
CA ARG A 79 10.73 -60.57 5.04
C ARG A 79 11.89 -59.84 4.35
N ARG A 80 12.72 -59.19 5.16
CA ARG A 80 14.18 -59.39 5.17
C ARG A 80 14.70 -59.22 6.61
N THR A 81 15.51 -60.18 7.03
CA THR A 81 16.27 -60.23 8.27
C THR A 81 17.26 -59.05 8.37
N PRO A 82 17.67 -58.69 9.59
CA PRO A 82 19.10 -58.88 9.87
C PRO A 82 19.40 -59.38 11.28
N SER A 83 20.48 -60.14 11.35
CA SER A 83 21.15 -60.62 12.54
C SER A 83 22.00 -59.52 13.18
N THR A 84 21.85 -59.40 14.51
CA THR A 84 22.87 -59.17 15.53
C THR A 84 24.00 -58.16 15.26
N LEU A 85 24.05 -57.11 16.07
CA LEU A 85 25.24 -56.67 16.80
C LEU A 85 24.81 -55.80 17.99
N LEU A 86 25.30 -56.17 19.17
CA LEU A 86 25.24 -55.41 20.41
C LEU A 86 26.14 -54.16 20.30
N ASP A 87 25.75 -53.03 20.90
CA ASP A 87 26.37 -52.59 22.17
C ASP A 87 25.88 -51.21 22.67
N THR A 88 25.61 -51.21 23.98
CA THR A 88 25.81 -50.14 24.98
C THR A 88 24.98 -48.83 25.00
N HIS A 89 24.19 -48.73 26.08
CA HIS A 89 23.97 -47.60 27.00
C HIS A 89 23.66 -46.20 26.46
N THR A 90 22.43 -45.69 26.63
CA THR A 90 21.95 -44.93 27.82
C THR A 90 20.49 -44.50 27.59
N ASN A 91 19.59 -44.82 28.53
CA ASN A 91 18.20 -44.38 28.55
C ASN A 91 17.98 -43.65 29.88
N MET A 92 17.53 -42.39 29.85
CA MET A 92 16.82 -41.77 30.97
C MET A 92 15.42 -41.37 30.50
N ALA A 93 14.44 -41.87 31.25
CA ALA A 93 13.02 -41.73 31.00
C ALA A 93 12.47 -40.39 31.52
N ALA A 94 11.38 -39.97 30.88
CA ALA A 94 10.56 -38.82 31.21
C ALA A 94 9.68 -39.04 32.45
N SER A 95 9.34 -37.94 33.13
CA SER A 95 8.06 -37.82 33.85
C SER A 95 7.58 -36.37 33.84
N VAL A 96 6.35 -36.17 33.37
CA VAL A 96 5.64 -34.90 33.20
C VAL A 96 4.70 -34.68 34.39
N SER A 97 4.63 -33.45 34.91
CA SER A 97 3.55 -32.98 35.79
C SER A 97 3.22 -31.50 35.48
N PRO A 98 1.95 -31.10 35.29
CA PRO A 98 1.57 -29.73 34.96
C PRO A 98 1.20 -28.92 36.21
N LEU A 99 1.69 -27.67 36.30
CA LEU A 99 1.32 -26.70 37.34
C LEU A 99 0.12 -25.84 36.90
N ARG A 100 -0.94 -25.92 37.69
CA ARG A 100 -2.15 -25.09 37.59
C ARG A 100 -1.95 -23.72 38.23
N SER A 101 -2.44 -22.72 37.50
CA SER A 101 -2.90 -21.40 37.92
C SER A 101 -3.66 -21.37 39.25
N SER A 102 -3.46 -20.30 40.05
CA SER A 102 -4.54 -19.53 40.70
C SER A 102 -4.01 -18.24 41.33
N PHE A 103 -4.42 -17.09 40.78
CA PHE A 103 -4.43 -15.80 41.46
C PHE A 103 -5.52 -15.77 42.55
N ARG A 104 -5.25 -15.09 43.68
CA ARG A 104 -6.30 -14.60 44.60
C ARG A 104 -6.00 -13.16 45.07
N ILE A 105 -7.12 -12.46 45.30
CA ILE A 105 -7.34 -11.02 45.37
C ILE A 105 -7.53 -10.57 46.83
N CYS A 106 -7.07 -9.34 47.12
CA CYS A 106 -7.43 -8.32 48.13
C CYS A 106 -7.94 -8.68 49.54
N SER A 107 -7.46 -7.92 50.55
CA SER A 107 -8.25 -6.91 51.30
C SER A 107 -7.44 -6.12 52.37
N PRO A 108 -7.95 -4.97 52.88
CA PRO A 108 -7.16 -3.83 53.40
C PRO A 108 -7.41 -3.49 54.89
N LEU A 109 -6.98 -2.27 55.33
CA LEU A 109 -7.22 -1.51 56.60
C LEU A 109 -6.02 -1.58 57.59
N THR A 110 -5.51 -0.55 58.29
CA THR A 110 -6.01 0.77 58.73
C THR A 110 -4.89 1.61 59.43
N LEU A 111 -5.01 2.94 59.32
CA LEU A 111 -4.72 4.03 60.29
C LEU A 111 -3.31 4.39 60.86
N HIS A 112 -3.00 5.69 60.69
CA HIS A 112 -2.65 6.73 61.70
C HIS A 112 -1.20 7.20 61.98
N HIS A 113 -0.93 8.41 61.45
CA HIS A 113 -0.56 9.67 62.14
C HIS A 113 0.88 10.00 62.64
N ARG A 114 1.28 11.23 62.24
CA ARG A 114 2.28 12.20 62.77
C ARG A 114 3.72 12.01 62.27
N CYS A 115 4.48 13.04 61.87
CA CYS A 115 4.47 14.45 62.28
C CYS A 115 5.12 15.35 61.20
N CYS A 116 4.44 16.44 60.82
CA CYS A 116 5.03 17.59 60.11
C CYS A 116 4.97 18.80 61.05
N ARG A 117 6.08 19.54 61.20
CA ARG A 117 6.07 20.87 61.81
C ARG A 117 6.97 21.83 61.03
N ALA A 118 6.28 22.69 60.27
CA ALA A 118 6.53 24.08 59.90
C ALA A 118 7.94 24.69 60.00
N LYS A 119 8.29 25.45 58.95
CA LYS A 119 8.64 26.88 59.05
C LYS A 119 8.52 27.58 57.69
N LEU A 120 7.61 28.54 57.62
CA LEU A 120 7.53 29.59 56.60
C LEU A 120 8.53 30.70 56.93
N ARG A 121 9.32 31.16 55.94
CA ARG A 121 9.59 32.59 55.70
C ARG A 121 10.39 32.81 54.40
N THR A 122 9.70 33.40 53.43
CA THR A 122 10.13 34.40 52.45
C THR A 122 11.63 34.71 52.33
N HIS A 123 12.21 34.51 51.15
CA HIS A 123 13.21 35.45 50.60
C HIS A 123 13.37 35.34 49.07
N ARG A 124 13.28 36.51 48.43
CA ARG A 124 13.89 36.96 47.16
C ARG A 124 13.41 36.38 45.81
N LYS A 125 12.79 37.28 45.06
CA LYS A 125 12.84 37.39 43.59
C LYS A 125 14.24 37.05 43.09
N CYS A 126 14.34 36.01 42.27
CA CYS A 126 15.44 35.81 41.33
C CYS A 126 14.81 35.66 39.96
N GLU A 127 14.79 36.75 39.19
CA GLU A 127 14.54 36.69 37.76
C GLU A 127 15.65 35.86 37.13
N SER A 128 15.39 34.58 36.88
CA SER A 128 16.27 33.78 36.05
C SER A 128 16.11 34.25 34.61
N GLN A 129 17.10 34.99 34.12
CA GLN A 129 17.33 35.18 32.70
C GLN A 129 17.25 33.81 32.01
N ARG A 130 16.13 33.56 31.31
CA ARG A 130 16.07 32.49 30.32
C ARG A 130 17.01 32.92 29.19
N ARG A 131 18.26 32.47 29.28
CA ARG A 131 19.14 32.45 28.11
C ARG A 131 18.45 31.55 27.09
N HIS A 132 17.81 32.17 26.10
CA HIS A 132 17.47 31.49 24.87
C HIS A 132 18.79 30.99 24.29
N VAL A 133 19.08 29.71 24.52
CA VAL A 133 20.05 28.99 23.70
C VAL A 133 19.42 28.97 22.32
N HIS A 134 19.76 29.96 21.51
CA HIS A 134 19.65 29.83 20.07
C HIS A 134 20.57 28.65 19.72
N GLN A 135 20.00 27.44 19.70
CA GLN A 135 20.53 26.41 18.83
C GLN A 135 20.47 27.03 17.45
N SER A 136 21.59 27.53 16.98
CA SER A 136 21.80 27.77 15.57
C SER A 136 21.56 26.42 14.92
N ALA A 137 20.35 26.23 14.39
CA ALA A 137 20.04 25.09 13.57
C ALA A 137 21.01 25.21 12.39
N THR A 138 22.07 24.41 12.40
CA THR A 138 22.90 24.21 11.22
C THR A 138 21.92 23.78 10.13
N ARG A 139 21.63 24.70 9.21
CA ARG A 139 20.83 24.43 8.02
C ARG A 139 21.60 23.40 7.21
N HIS A 140 21.30 22.13 7.44
CA HIS A 140 21.81 21.07 6.61
C HIS A 140 20.98 21.08 5.34
N ALA A 141 21.61 21.46 4.22
CA ALA A 141 21.01 21.34 2.90
C ALA A 141 20.49 19.91 2.71
N ALA A 142 19.29 19.75 2.15
CA ALA A 142 18.68 18.43 2.01
C ALA A 142 19.59 17.46 1.26
N VAL A 143 19.64 16.21 1.74
CA VAL A 143 20.26 15.11 0.99
C VAL A 143 19.40 14.82 -0.23
N VAL A 144 19.93 15.08 -1.42
CA VAL A 144 19.25 14.80 -2.68
C VAL A 144 19.40 13.32 -3.00
N ILE A 145 18.30 12.56 -2.93
CA ILE A 145 18.32 11.11 -3.18
C ILE A 145 18.27 10.84 -4.68
N SER A 146 19.41 10.42 -5.24
CA SER A 146 19.52 10.02 -6.64
C SER A 146 18.90 8.63 -6.86
N GLY A 147 17.62 8.60 -7.25
CA GLY A 147 16.97 7.35 -7.62
C GLY A 147 17.59 6.70 -8.86
N THR A 148 18.26 7.47 -9.72
CA THR A 148 19.07 6.94 -10.83
C THR A 148 20.24 6.10 -10.32
N GLU A 149 20.92 6.55 -9.26
CA GLU A 149 22.02 5.79 -8.66
C GLU A 149 21.52 4.55 -7.94
N LEU A 150 20.46 4.68 -7.15
CA LEU A 150 19.82 3.54 -6.48
C LEU A 150 19.31 2.50 -7.50
N ALA A 151 18.74 2.94 -8.63
CA ALA A 151 18.30 2.04 -9.70
C ALA A 151 19.48 1.26 -10.32
N ARG A 152 20.66 1.88 -10.47
CA ARG A 152 21.86 1.17 -10.95
C ARG A 152 22.34 0.11 -9.97
N GLN A 153 22.23 0.35 -8.66
CA GLN A 153 22.54 -0.66 -7.64
C GLN A 153 21.57 -1.84 -7.76
N LEU A 154 20.27 -1.54 -7.83
CA LEU A 154 19.22 -2.53 -7.93
C LEU A 154 19.31 -3.33 -9.25
N HIS A 155 19.69 -2.70 -10.35
CA HIS A 155 19.96 -3.38 -11.62
C HIS A 155 21.04 -4.45 -11.48
N ARG A 156 22.13 -4.19 -10.75
CA ARG A 156 23.18 -5.19 -10.51
C ARG A 156 22.67 -6.37 -9.67
N GLU A 157 21.83 -6.10 -8.68
CA GLU A 157 21.20 -7.14 -7.86
C GLU A 157 20.27 -8.01 -8.72
N ILE A 158 19.41 -7.38 -9.53
CA ILE A 158 18.49 -8.08 -10.44
C ILE A 158 19.24 -8.91 -11.49
N GLN A 159 20.33 -8.37 -12.06
CA GLN A 159 21.12 -9.10 -13.04
C GLN A 159 21.72 -10.37 -12.44
N ARG A 160 22.25 -10.30 -11.20
CA ARG A 160 22.73 -11.48 -10.46
C ARG A 160 21.62 -12.48 -10.22
N ASP A 161 20.43 -12.02 -9.81
CA ASP A 161 19.26 -12.88 -9.60
C ASP A 161 18.86 -13.64 -10.88
N VAL A 162 18.92 -12.97 -12.04
CA VAL A 162 18.64 -13.59 -13.34
C VAL A 162 19.72 -14.60 -13.74
N GLU A 163 20.99 -14.24 -13.57
CA GLU A 163 22.13 -15.13 -13.85
C GLU A 163 22.08 -16.40 -12.99
N GLU A 164 21.75 -16.27 -11.71
CA GLU A 164 21.58 -17.39 -10.79
C GLU A 164 20.43 -18.32 -11.23
N LEU A 165 19.26 -17.76 -11.58
CA LEU A 165 18.13 -18.56 -12.04
C LEU A 165 18.48 -19.39 -13.29
N VAL A 166 19.17 -18.78 -14.24
CA VAL A 166 19.59 -19.45 -15.47
C VAL A 166 20.67 -20.50 -15.19
N ALA A 167 21.63 -20.22 -14.31
CA ALA A 167 22.66 -21.17 -13.93
C ALA A 167 22.09 -22.42 -13.23
N GLN A 168 20.95 -22.28 -12.54
CA GLN A 168 20.19 -23.38 -11.95
C GLN A 168 19.40 -24.20 -13.01
N GLY A 169 19.49 -23.86 -14.29
CA GLY A 169 18.81 -24.55 -15.39
C GLY A 169 17.39 -24.05 -15.66
N ASN A 170 16.94 -22.98 -14.99
CA ASN A 170 15.62 -22.40 -15.23
C ASN A 170 15.61 -21.51 -16.47
N MET A 171 14.41 -21.28 -17.02
CA MET A 171 14.23 -20.31 -18.09
C MET A 171 14.55 -18.89 -17.63
N ARG A 172 15.06 -18.08 -18.56
CA ARG A 172 15.15 -16.64 -18.37
C ARG A 172 13.76 -16.06 -18.08
N PRO A 173 13.63 -15.16 -17.08
CA PRO A 173 12.39 -14.42 -16.90
C PRO A 173 11.97 -13.72 -18.20
N HIS A 174 10.67 -13.72 -18.47
CA HIS A 174 10.09 -13.12 -19.66
C HIS A 174 9.02 -12.08 -19.31
N LEU A 175 9.18 -10.88 -19.82
CA LEU A 175 8.25 -9.77 -19.67
C LEU A 175 7.42 -9.56 -20.95
N GLY A 176 6.15 -9.92 -20.89
CA GLY A 176 5.17 -9.56 -21.91
C GLY A 176 4.62 -8.15 -21.69
N VAL A 177 4.67 -7.32 -22.73
CA VAL A 177 4.13 -5.95 -22.70
C VAL A 177 3.05 -5.80 -23.75
N VAL A 178 1.88 -5.30 -23.37
CA VAL A 178 0.83 -4.89 -24.32
C VAL A 178 0.75 -3.37 -24.35
N LEU A 179 0.84 -2.79 -25.55
CA LEU A 179 0.69 -1.36 -25.79
C LEU A 179 -0.51 -1.14 -26.71
N VAL A 180 -1.42 -0.26 -26.32
CA VAL A 180 -2.60 0.10 -27.11
C VAL A 180 -2.51 1.55 -27.55
N GLY A 181 -2.59 1.79 -28.87
CA GLY A 181 -2.49 3.12 -29.47
C GLY A 181 -1.06 3.64 -29.61
N ASP A 182 -0.96 4.94 -29.94
CA ASP A 182 0.28 5.57 -30.39
C ASP A 182 0.76 6.73 -29.50
N ASP A 183 0.27 6.81 -28.26
CA ASP A 183 0.70 7.86 -27.31
C ASP A 183 2.24 7.91 -27.20
N PRO A 184 2.89 9.03 -27.59
CA PRO A 184 4.36 9.13 -27.64
C PRO A 184 5.02 8.91 -26.28
N ALA A 185 4.33 9.31 -25.20
CA ALA A 185 4.81 9.10 -23.84
C ALA A 185 4.85 7.60 -23.50
N SER A 186 3.76 6.87 -23.77
CA SER A 186 3.64 5.44 -23.57
C SER A 186 4.66 4.66 -24.40
N ARG A 187 4.89 5.03 -25.67
CA ARG A 187 5.94 4.42 -26.52
C ARG A 187 7.34 4.59 -25.92
N THR A 188 7.63 5.78 -25.41
CA THR A 188 8.93 6.05 -24.76
C THR A 188 9.09 5.23 -23.48
N TYR A 189 8.04 5.13 -22.66
CA TYR A 189 8.08 4.31 -21.44
C TYR A 189 8.27 2.83 -21.76
N VAL A 190 7.53 2.28 -22.71
CA VAL A 190 7.68 0.88 -23.13
C VAL A 190 9.08 0.62 -23.68
N LYS A 191 9.60 1.50 -24.54
CA LYS A 191 10.99 1.38 -25.04
C LYS A 191 12.02 1.35 -23.91
N ASN A 192 11.83 2.18 -22.88
CA ASN A 192 12.72 2.19 -21.72
C ASN A 192 12.61 0.90 -20.89
N LYS A 193 11.40 0.35 -20.72
CA LYS A 193 11.17 -0.94 -20.04
C LYS A 193 11.84 -2.09 -20.81
N THR A 194 11.64 -2.18 -22.13
CA THR A 194 12.28 -3.19 -22.99
C THR A 194 13.81 -3.09 -22.95
N ARG A 195 14.35 -1.87 -23.00
CA ARG A 195 15.80 -1.65 -22.88
C ARG A 195 16.34 -2.11 -21.53
N ALA A 196 15.64 -1.79 -20.44
CA ALA A 196 16.03 -2.23 -19.10
C ALA A 196 15.98 -3.77 -18.98
N ALA A 197 14.91 -4.41 -19.45
CA ALA A 197 14.80 -5.87 -19.46
C ALA A 197 15.99 -6.52 -20.18
N SER A 198 16.31 -6.05 -21.39
CA SER A 198 17.43 -6.56 -22.18
C SER A 198 18.78 -6.40 -21.46
N ILE A 199 19.05 -5.24 -20.86
CA ILE A 199 20.29 -5.00 -20.10
C ILE A 199 20.42 -5.96 -18.92
N LEU A 200 19.30 -6.29 -18.27
CA LEU A 200 19.26 -7.15 -17.08
C LEU A 200 19.21 -8.65 -17.41
N GLY A 201 19.26 -9.03 -18.69
CA GLY A 201 19.17 -10.42 -19.13
C GLY A 201 17.75 -11.02 -19.06
N ILE A 202 16.74 -10.16 -18.90
CA ILE A 202 15.32 -10.51 -18.95
C ILE A 202 14.87 -10.45 -20.41
N SER A 203 14.22 -11.51 -20.88
CA SER A 203 13.61 -11.50 -22.21
C SER A 203 12.31 -10.70 -22.21
N SER A 204 11.97 -10.03 -23.30
CA SER A 204 10.73 -9.24 -23.34
C SER A 204 10.20 -9.08 -24.75
N ASP A 205 8.89 -9.17 -24.90
CA ASP A 205 8.18 -8.89 -26.14
C ASP A 205 7.14 -7.79 -25.93
N THR A 206 6.94 -6.96 -26.95
CA THR A 206 5.91 -5.92 -26.95
C THR A 206 4.91 -6.18 -28.07
N VAL A 207 3.66 -6.42 -27.67
CA VAL A 207 2.52 -6.54 -28.59
C VAL A 207 1.86 -5.17 -28.69
N VAL A 208 1.87 -4.58 -29.88
CA VAL A 208 1.22 -3.30 -30.15
C VAL A 208 -0.15 -3.56 -30.80
N ARG A 209 -1.20 -2.92 -30.26
CA ARG A 209 -2.55 -2.92 -30.82
C ARG A 209 -2.96 -1.48 -31.19
N PRO A 210 -3.76 -1.29 -32.25
CA PRO A 210 -4.24 0.03 -32.61
C PRO A 210 -5.14 0.59 -31.50
N SER A 211 -5.31 1.92 -31.46
CA SER A 211 -6.24 2.57 -30.53
C SER A 211 -7.70 2.15 -30.74
N SER A 212 -8.04 1.60 -31.91
CA SER A 212 -9.37 1.10 -32.24
C SER A 212 -9.64 -0.34 -31.80
N VAL A 213 -8.69 -1.03 -31.16
CA VAL A 213 -8.88 -2.41 -30.67
C VAL A 213 -10.09 -2.50 -29.75
N SER A 214 -10.90 -3.56 -29.87
CA SER A 214 -12.03 -3.76 -28.96
C SER A 214 -11.54 -4.24 -27.59
N GLN A 215 -12.38 -4.11 -26.58
CA GLN A 215 -12.08 -4.64 -25.25
C GLN A 215 -11.98 -6.16 -25.29
N GLU A 216 -12.89 -6.82 -26.00
CA GLU A 216 -12.96 -8.29 -26.13
C GLU A 216 -11.66 -8.83 -26.74
N GLU A 217 -11.21 -8.23 -27.85
CA GLU A 217 -9.97 -8.61 -28.51
C GLU A 217 -8.72 -8.42 -27.64
N LEU A 218 -8.73 -7.39 -26.77
CA LEU A 218 -7.65 -7.13 -25.82
C LEU A 218 -7.65 -8.17 -24.69
N LEU A 219 -8.83 -8.51 -24.17
CA LEU A 219 -8.99 -9.53 -23.13
C LEU A 219 -8.58 -10.92 -23.62
N GLU A 220 -8.92 -11.29 -24.85
CA GLU A 220 -8.48 -12.54 -25.48
C GLU A 220 -6.96 -12.62 -25.63
N LEU A 221 -6.32 -11.50 -26.00
CA LEU A 221 -4.85 -11.43 -26.06
C LEU A 221 -4.22 -11.66 -24.69
N ILE A 222 -4.76 -10.99 -23.65
CA ILE A 222 -4.27 -11.13 -22.27
C ILE A 222 -4.44 -12.58 -21.80
N ASP A 223 -5.58 -13.19 -22.06
CA ASP A 223 -5.87 -14.58 -21.71
C ASP A 223 -4.91 -15.57 -22.41
N LYS A 224 -4.59 -15.33 -23.69
CA LYS A 224 -3.54 -16.09 -24.40
C LYS A 224 -2.16 -15.94 -23.72
N MET A 225 -1.78 -14.73 -23.33
CA MET A 225 -0.49 -14.48 -22.67
C MET A 225 -0.45 -15.06 -21.25
N ASN A 226 -1.58 -15.06 -20.53
CA ASN A 226 -1.69 -15.72 -19.23
C ASN A 226 -1.43 -17.22 -19.33
N ARG A 227 -1.94 -17.89 -20.37
CA ARG A 227 -1.73 -19.33 -20.57
C ARG A 227 -0.35 -19.70 -21.12
N ASP A 228 0.40 -18.74 -21.64
CA ASP A 228 1.76 -19.00 -22.12
C ASP A 228 2.72 -19.14 -20.93
N TRP A 229 3.13 -20.37 -20.64
CA TRP A 229 4.07 -20.71 -19.56
C TRP A 229 5.43 -20.03 -19.73
N ARG A 230 5.79 -19.59 -20.94
CA ARG A 230 7.03 -18.84 -21.21
C ARG A 230 6.96 -17.41 -20.71
N VAL A 231 5.76 -16.84 -20.57
CA VAL A 231 5.55 -15.47 -20.06
C VAL A 231 5.55 -15.50 -18.53
N SER A 232 6.59 -14.97 -17.91
CA SER A 232 6.71 -14.88 -16.45
C SER A 232 5.90 -13.73 -15.87
N GLY A 233 5.94 -12.58 -16.55
CA GLY A 233 5.26 -11.36 -16.13
C GLY A 233 4.57 -10.67 -17.29
N LEU A 234 3.42 -10.06 -17.03
CA LEU A 234 2.59 -9.39 -18.01
C LEU A 234 2.22 -7.99 -17.51
N LEU A 235 2.33 -7.00 -18.41
CA LEU A 235 1.83 -5.66 -18.17
C LEU A 235 1.08 -5.10 -19.38
N VAL A 236 0.03 -4.34 -19.12
CA VAL A 236 -0.66 -3.52 -20.13
C VAL A 236 -0.33 -2.06 -19.85
N GLN A 237 0.27 -1.39 -20.83
CA GLN A 237 0.70 0.00 -20.67
C GLN A 237 -0.51 0.93 -20.62
N LEU A 238 -0.59 1.72 -19.54
CA LEU A 238 -1.61 2.74 -19.31
C LEU A 238 -1.12 4.14 -19.72
N PRO A 239 -2.04 5.09 -20.04
CA PRO A 239 -3.49 4.94 -20.07
C PRO A 239 -3.99 4.17 -21.31
N LEU A 240 -5.16 3.57 -21.20
CA LEU A 240 -5.88 2.95 -22.32
C LEU A 240 -6.83 3.96 -22.99
N PRO A 241 -7.23 3.72 -24.26
CA PRO A 241 -8.30 4.48 -24.90
C PRO A 241 -9.60 4.49 -24.07
N GLU A 242 -10.37 5.58 -24.15
CA GLU A 242 -11.55 5.82 -23.30
C GLU A 242 -12.65 4.75 -23.40
N HIS A 243 -12.77 4.07 -24.54
CA HIS A 243 -13.77 3.02 -24.75
C HIS A 243 -13.41 1.69 -24.08
N ILE A 244 -12.20 1.55 -23.52
CA ILE A 244 -11.74 0.33 -22.85
C ILE A 244 -11.76 0.52 -21.34
N ASN A 245 -12.37 -0.43 -20.62
CA ASN A 245 -12.37 -0.42 -19.17
C ASN A 245 -11.01 -0.86 -18.62
N GLU A 246 -10.21 0.11 -18.17
CA GLU A 246 -8.89 -0.14 -17.56
C GLU A 246 -8.93 -1.18 -16.44
N ARG A 247 -9.93 -1.14 -15.55
CA ARG A 247 -10.01 -2.06 -14.42
C ARG A 247 -10.29 -3.50 -14.88
N ALA A 248 -11.15 -3.68 -15.89
CA ALA A 248 -11.40 -4.99 -16.48
C ALA A 248 -10.12 -5.58 -17.07
N VAL A 249 -9.34 -4.76 -17.79
CA VAL A 249 -8.05 -5.15 -18.38
C VAL A 249 -7.02 -5.52 -17.31
N CYS A 250 -6.83 -4.68 -16.27
CA CYS A 250 -5.92 -4.98 -15.17
C CYS A 250 -6.31 -6.27 -14.42
N ASN A 251 -7.62 -6.54 -14.29
CA ASN A 251 -8.13 -7.74 -13.63
C ASN A 251 -8.14 -8.99 -14.53
N ALA A 252 -7.86 -8.85 -15.81
CA ALA A 252 -7.72 -9.98 -16.72
C ALA A 252 -6.32 -10.58 -16.68
N ILE A 253 -5.31 -9.84 -16.22
CA ILE A 253 -3.95 -10.35 -16.03
C ILE A 253 -3.95 -11.33 -14.87
N ALA A 254 -3.36 -12.52 -15.04
CA ALA A 254 -3.25 -13.49 -13.95
C ALA A 254 -2.49 -12.86 -12.75
N PRO A 255 -3.00 -12.95 -11.50
CA PRO A 255 -2.40 -12.29 -10.33
C PRO A 255 -0.90 -12.60 -10.15
N GLU A 256 -0.49 -13.82 -10.44
CA GLU A 256 0.88 -14.31 -10.36
C GLU A 256 1.81 -13.73 -11.44
N LYS A 257 1.24 -13.24 -12.55
CA LYS A 257 1.96 -12.59 -13.66
C LYS A 257 1.82 -11.07 -13.66
N ASP A 258 0.98 -10.49 -12.81
CA ASP A 258 0.71 -9.05 -12.74
C ASP A 258 1.89 -8.27 -12.13
N VAL A 259 2.92 -8.01 -12.94
CA VAL A 259 4.17 -7.36 -12.50
C VAL A 259 4.01 -5.86 -12.21
N ASP A 260 2.94 -5.23 -12.69
CA ASP A 260 2.57 -3.86 -12.32
C ASP A 260 1.78 -3.80 -11.00
N GLY A 261 1.28 -4.95 -10.50
CA GLY A 261 0.62 -5.07 -9.20
C GLY A 261 -0.79 -4.47 -9.15
N PHE A 262 -1.47 -4.30 -10.29
CA PHE A 262 -2.76 -3.61 -10.37
C PHE A 262 -3.98 -4.53 -10.25
N HIS A 263 -3.77 -5.85 -10.30
CA HIS A 263 -4.82 -6.83 -10.14
C HIS A 263 -5.44 -6.74 -8.74
N ILE A 264 -6.78 -6.81 -8.65
CA ILE A 264 -7.51 -6.68 -7.39
C ILE A 264 -7.05 -7.67 -6.30
N VAL A 265 -6.65 -8.89 -6.68
CA VAL A 265 -6.09 -9.88 -5.73
C VAL A 265 -4.77 -9.40 -5.14
N ASN A 266 -3.87 -8.83 -5.94
CA ASN A 266 -2.58 -8.34 -5.45
C ASN A 266 -2.75 -7.12 -4.53
N ILE A 267 -3.64 -6.20 -4.91
CA ILE A 267 -4.01 -5.05 -4.08
C ILE A 267 -4.73 -5.47 -2.80
N GLY A 268 -5.66 -6.42 -2.88
CA GLY A 268 -6.37 -6.95 -1.72
C GLY A 268 -5.41 -7.61 -0.73
N LYS A 269 -4.51 -8.47 -1.22
CA LYS A 269 -3.43 -9.06 -0.43
C LYS A 269 -2.52 -7.99 0.19
N LEU A 270 -2.14 -6.96 -0.58
CA LEU A 270 -1.32 -5.84 -0.08
C LEU A 270 -1.99 -5.15 1.11
N CYS A 271 -3.29 -4.86 1.02
CA CYS A 271 -4.09 -4.21 2.08
C CYS A 271 -4.30 -5.10 3.32
N LEU A 272 -4.16 -6.41 3.17
CA LEU A 272 -4.24 -7.39 4.27
C LEU A 272 -2.85 -7.81 4.75
N ASP A 273 -1.81 -7.05 4.38
CA ASP A 273 -0.40 -7.29 4.74
C ASP A 273 0.17 -8.65 4.29
N GLN A 274 -0.52 -9.31 3.35
CA GLN A 274 -0.10 -10.58 2.77
C GLN A 274 0.98 -10.38 1.69
N ARG A 275 1.73 -11.44 1.40
CA ARG A 275 2.62 -11.47 0.24
C ARG A 275 1.83 -11.31 -1.07
N SER A 276 2.22 -10.33 -1.87
CA SER A 276 1.67 -10.08 -3.20
C SER A 276 2.66 -9.34 -4.08
N MET A 277 2.32 -9.22 -5.37
CA MET A 277 3.02 -8.28 -6.23
C MET A 277 2.66 -6.85 -5.82
N VAL A 278 3.65 -6.11 -5.32
CA VAL A 278 3.47 -4.71 -4.93
C VAL A 278 3.59 -3.84 -6.19
N PRO A 279 2.72 -2.83 -6.37
CA PRO A 279 2.85 -1.98 -7.54
C PRO A 279 4.22 -1.29 -7.61
N ALA A 280 4.79 -1.21 -8.81
CA ALA A 280 6.20 -0.88 -9.00
C ALA A 280 6.59 0.49 -8.42
N THR A 281 5.72 1.50 -8.54
CA THR A 281 5.99 2.85 -8.01
C THR A 281 5.96 2.90 -6.47
N PRO A 282 4.92 2.39 -5.77
CA PRO A 282 4.95 2.19 -4.32
C PRO A 282 6.17 1.41 -3.84
N ALA A 283 6.51 0.32 -4.53
CA ALA A 283 7.67 -0.50 -4.19
C ALA A 283 8.99 0.30 -4.35
N ALA A 284 9.07 1.16 -5.36
CA ALA A 284 10.20 2.07 -5.58
C ALA A 284 10.33 3.12 -4.48
N VAL A 285 9.23 3.74 -4.06
CA VAL A 285 9.23 4.69 -2.92
C VAL A 285 9.70 4.01 -1.65
N TRP A 286 9.20 2.80 -1.36
CA TRP A 286 9.63 2.03 -0.20
C TRP A 286 11.11 1.65 -0.25
N GLU A 287 11.62 1.26 -1.42
CA GLU A 287 13.03 0.95 -1.60
C GLU A 287 13.92 2.19 -1.41
N ILE A 288 13.47 3.37 -1.88
CA ILE A 288 14.15 4.65 -1.65
C ILE A 288 14.24 4.94 -0.14
N ILE A 289 13.13 4.82 0.59
CA ILE A 289 13.08 5.07 2.05
C ILE A 289 14.08 4.18 2.78
N LYS A 290 14.06 2.88 2.51
CA LYS A 290 14.98 1.91 3.15
C LYS A 290 16.44 2.22 2.85
N ARG A 291 16.79 2.43 1.57
CA ARG A 291 18.18 2.66 1.15
C ARG A 291 18.72 4.01 1.62
N ALA A 292 17.85 5.00 1.79
CA ALA A 292 18.21 6.30 2.35
C ALA A 292 18.32 6.29 3.88
N GLY A 293 17.95 5.19 4.57
CA GLY A 293 17.95 5.11 6.02
C GLY A 293 16.92 6.03 6.68
N ILE A 294 15.82 6.34 6.00
CA ILE A 294 14.75 7.18 6.53
C ILE A 294 13.91 6.34 7.49
N GLU A 295 13.94 6.69 8.78
CA GLU A 295 13.14 6.02 9.80
C GLU A 295 11.64 6.27 9.59
N THR A 296 10.83 5.22 9.54
CA THR A 296 9.38 5.30 9.33
C THR A 296 8.55 4.98 10.57
N VAL A 297 9.14 4.25 11.51
CA VAL A 297 8.49 3.71 12.70
C VAL A 297 7.91 4.82 13.56
N GLY A 298 6.59 4.74 13.80
CA GLY A 298 5.86 5.73 14.59
C GLY A 298 5.89 7.15 14.03
N LYS A 299 6.43 7.35 12.82
CA LYS A 299 6.51 8.65 12.17
C LYS A 299 5.18 9.02 11.54
N ASN A 300 4.96 10.33 11.41
CA ASN A 300 3.83 10.86 10.68
C ASN A 300 4.18 10.90 9.19
N VAL A 301 3.45 10.15 8.39
CA VAL A 301 3.58 10.16 6.93
C VAL A 301 2.37 10.86 6.34
N LEU A 302 2.59 11.81 5.44
CA LEU A 302 1.54 12.33 4.56
C LEU A 302 1.72 11.79 3.15
N VAL A 303 0.69 11.15 2.62
CA VAL A 303 0.61 10.82 1.19
C VAL A 303 -0.34 11.79 0.50
N ALA A 304 0.20 12.71 -0.29
CA ALA A 304 -0.57 13.64 -1.11
C ALA A 304 -0.90 12.99 -2.45
N GLY A 305 -1.95 12.18 -2.48
CA GLY A 305 -2.37 11.40 -3.64
C GLY A 305 -3.15 10.16 -3.22
N ARG A 306 -4.26 9.86 -3.92
CA ARG A 306 -5.16 8.73 -3.59
C ARG A 306 -5.45 7.81 -4.77
N SER A 307 -4.62 7.85 -5.81
CA SER A 307 -4.72 6.96 -6.96
C SER A 307 -4.65 5.51 -6.50
N LYS A 308 -5.30 4.60 -7.23
CA LYS A 308 -5.30 3.17 -6.88
C LYS A 308 -3.99 2.45 -7.23
N ASN A 309 -3.16 3.07 -8.07
CA ASN A 309 -1.89 2.49 -8.55
C ASN A 309 -0.67 2.99 -7.75
N VAL A 310 -0.75 4.17 -7.14
CA VAL A 310 0.35 4.80 -6.39
C VAL A 310 -0.06 5.18 -4.97
N GLY A 311 -0.86 6.24 -4.80
CA GLY A 311 -1.15 6.84 -3.49
C GLY A 311 -1.75 5.90 -2.45
N MET A 312 -2.78 5.12 -2.80
CA MET A 312 -3.35 4.15 -1.86
C MET A 312 -2.37 3.01 -1.52
N PRO A 313 -1.75 2.32 -2.50
CA PRO A 313 -0.78 1.27 -2.20
C PRO A 313 0.41 1.71 -1.34
N ILE A 314 1.00 2.90 -1.59
CA ILE A 314 2.13 3.37 -0.77
C ILE A 314 1.68 3.73 0.65
N ALA A 315 0.47 4.28 0.80
CA ALA A 315 -0.09 4.53 2.12
C ALA A 315 -0.26 3.23 2.92
N MET A 316 -0.75 2.17 2.29
CA MET A 316 -0.88 0.85 2.94
C MET A 316 0.50 0.26 3.26
N LEU A 317 1.46 0.31 2.33
CA LEU A 317 2.82 -0.20 2.53
C LEU A 317 3.53 0.46 3.72
N LEU A 318 3.36 1.77 3.89
CA LEU A 318 3.95 2.53 5.00
C LEU A 318 3.18 2.34 6.32
N HIS A 319 1.89 2.03 6.24
CA HIS A 319 1.06 1.71 7.40
C HIS A 319 1.34 0.31 7.96
N THR A 320 1.57 -0.68 7.10
CA THR A 320 1.79 -2.10 7.45
C THR A 320 2.80 -2.26 8.59
N ASP A 321 2.52 -3.19 9.52
CA ASP A 321 3.40 -3.56 10.63
C ASP A 321 4.76 -4.08 10.11
N ARG A 322 5.86 -3.63 10.71
CA ARG A 322 7.22 -4.07 10.35
C ARG A 322 7.47 -5.55 10.61
N ASN A 323 6.75 -6.16 11.55
CA ASN A 323 6.91 -7.55 11.97
C ASN A 323 5.99 -8.52 11.20
N HIS A 324 5.21 -8.00 10.24
CA HIS A 324 4.33 -8.84 9.43
C HIS A 324 5.10 -9.68 8.41
N GLU A 325 4.41 -10.65 7.78
CA GLU A 325 4.96 -11.50 6.71
C GLU A 325 5.61 -10.67 5.58
N ARG A 326 5.04 -9.50 5.29
CA ARG A 326 5.58 -8.48 4.41
C ARG A 326 5.90 -7.22 5.26
N PRO A 327 7.14 -7.03 5.72
CA PRO A 327 7.52 -5.88 6.54
C PRO A 327 7.14 -4.55 5.89
N GLY A 328 6.45 -3.71 6.66
CA GLY A 328 6.06 -2.35 6.27
C GLY A 328 6.76 -1.24 7.03
N GLY A 329 6.19 -0.04 6.93
CA GLY A 329 6.75 1.17 7.53
C GLY A 329 6.39 1.40 9.00
N ASP A 330 5.37 0.74 9.53
CA ASP A 330 4.87 0.93 10.91
C ASP A 330 4.65 2.42 11.25
N ALA A 331 4.10 3.16 10.28
CA ALA A 331 3.93 4.61 10.34
C ALA A 331 2.48 5.02 10.55
N THR A 332 2.28 6.21 11.13
CA THR A 332 0.96 6.88 11.16
C THR A 332 0.74 7.60 9.85
N VAL A 333 -0.12 7.06 8.99
CA VAL A 333 -0.30 7.57 7.61
C VAL A 333 -1.57 8.42 7.49
N THR A 334 -1.42 9.64 6.99
CA THR A 334 -2.52 10.52 6.55
C THR A 334 -2.55 10.60 5.03
N ILE A 335 -3.73 10.47 4.43
CA ILE A 335 -3.92 10.61 2.97
C ILE A 335 -4.60 11.94 2.68
N ALA A 336 -3.94 12.77 1.88
CA ALA A 336 -4.49 13.99 1.29
C ALA A 336 -4.61 13.85 -0.24
N HIS A 337 -5.21 14.82 -0.90
CA HIS A 337 -5.39 14.79 -2.35
C HIS A 337 -5.49 16.21 -2.92
N ARG A 338 -5.46 16.33 -4.25
CA ARG A 338 -5.55 17.63 -4.96
C ARG A 338 -6.76 18.50 -4.58
N CYS A 339 -7.84 17.91 -4.07
CA CYS A 339 -9.04 18.63 -3.60
C CYS A 339 -9.00 18.99 -2.10
N THR A 340 -7.94 18.62 -1.36
CA THR A 340 -7.80 19.01 0.04
C THR A 340 -7.52 20.51 0.06
N PRO A 341 -8.28 21.33 0.84
CA PRO A 341 -8.04 22.77 0.90
C PRO A 341 -6.58 23.09 1.23
N ARG A 342 -6.01 24.11 0.58
CA ARG A 342 -4.57 24.43 0.67
C ARG A 342 -4.11 24.65 2.11
N GLU A 343 -4.88 25.38 2.91
CA GLU A 343 -4.58 25.60 4.34
C GLU A 343 -4.57 24.30 5.12
N ARG A 344 -5.54 23.41 4.87
CA ARG A 344 -5.57 22.09 5.51
C ARG A 344 -4.42 21.21 5.06
N LEU A 345 -4.04 21.26 3.78
CA LEU A 345 -2.88 20.53 3.27
C LEU A 345 -1.60 20.99 3.98
N LYS A 346 -1.42 22.31 4.13
CA LYS A 346 -0.29 22.92 4.84
C LYS A 346 -0.21 22.50 6.31
N GLU A 347 -1.34 22.48 7.01
CA GLU A 347 -1.40 21.97 8.39
C GLU A 347 -0.90 20.52 8.44
N LEU A 348 -1.42 19.64 7.58
CA LEU A 348 -1.09 18.22 7.58
C LEU A 348 0.37 17.95 7.19
N THR A 349 0.89 18.62 6.15
CA THR A 349 2.30 18.49 5.74
C THR A 349 3.26 19.00 6.81
N SER A 350 2.89 20.04 7.56
CA SER A 350 3.74 20.62 8.60
C SER A 350 3.94 19.70 9.82
N LEU A 351 3.06 18.70 9.98
CA LEU A 351 3.15 17.67 11.01
C LEU A 351 3.90 16.42 10.54
N ALA A 352 4.08 16.26 9.23
CA ALA A 352 4.62 15.06 8.63
C ALA A 352 6.16 15.03 8.73
N ASP A 353 6.69 13.89 9.16
CA ASP A 353 8.12 13.58 9.09
C ASP A 353 8.50 13.13 7.67
N ILE A 354 7.55 12.54 6.94
CA ILE A 354 7.73 12.04 5.57
C ILE A 354 6.54 12.49 4.71
N ILE A 355 6.82 13.07 3.55
CA ILE A 355 5.81 13.51 2.59
C ILE A 355 6.03 12.76 1.28
N ILE A 356 5.00 12.04 0.82
CA ILE A 356 4.97 11.39 -0.50
C ILE A 356 4.04 12.19 -1.40
N ALA A 357 4.59 12.90 -2.39
CA ALA A 357 3.81 13.70 -3.34
C ALA A 357 3.48 12.90 -4.59
N ALA A 358 2.21 12.57 -4.80
CA ALA A 358 1.71 11.70 -5.88
C ALA A 358 0.31 12.16 -6.35
N ALA A 359 0.12 13.47 -6.46
CA ALA A 359 -1.16 14.11 -6.78
C ALA A 359 -1.31 14.40 -8.29
N GLY A 360 -0.20 14.47 -9.03
CA GLY A 360 -0.17 14.89 -10.43
C GLY A 360 -0.52 16.37 -10.59
N VAL A 361 -0.03 17.20 -9.66
CA VAL A 361 -0.26 18.64 -9.63
C VAL A 361 1.08 19.34 -9.44
N PRO A 362 1.60 20.04 -10.47
CA PRO A 362 2.87 20.75 -10.39
C PRO A 362 2.95 21.68 -9.18
N LYS A 363 4.06 21.58 -8.42
CA LYS A 363 4.36 22.46 -7.28
C LYS A 363 3.25 22.57 -6.23
N LEU A 364 2.46 21.51 -6.06
CA LEU A 364 1.44 21.42 -5.02
C LEU A 364 2.04 21.60 -3.62
N ILE A 365 3.18 20.94 -3.38
CA ILE A 365 3.90 20.98 -2.10
C ILE A 365 4.98 22.07 -2.16
N THR A 366 4.85 23.09 -1.32
CA THR A 366 5.74 24.27 -1.29
C THR A 366 6.53 24.36 0.01
N ALA A 367 7.62 25.14 0.01
CA ALA A 367 8.54 25.24 1.16
C ALA A 367 7.86 25.64 2.48
N ASP A 368 6.85 26.49 2.46
CA ASP A 368 6.12 26.95 3.66
C ASP A 368 5.27 25.85 4.33
N MET A 369 5.12 24.70 3.66
CA MET A 369 4.36 23.55 4.12
C MET A 369 5.21 22.49 4.83
N ILE A 370 6.54 22.60 4.75
CA ILE A 370 7.49 21.54 5.12
C ILE A 370 7.95 21.71 6.56
N LYS A 371 7.86 20.62 7.32
CA LYS A 371 8.52 20.47 8.62
C LYS A 371 10.05 20.41 8.42
N GLU A 372 10.78 21.17 9.23
CA GLU A 372 12.25 21.16 9.19
C GLU A 372 12.80 19.74 9.35
N GLY A 373 13.70 19.33 8.45
CA GLY A 373 14.31 18.00 8.45
C GLY A 373 13.43 16.87 7.88
N ALA A 374 12.22 17.15 7.41
CA ALA A 374 11.34 16.11 6.84
C ALA A 374 11.93 15.49 5.56
N ALA A 375 11.56 14.23 5.30
CA ALA A 375 11.85 13.58 4.03
C ALA A 375 10.73 13.84 3.01
N VAL A 376 11.09 14.27 1.81
CA VAL A 376 10.13 14.57 0.74
C VAL A 376 10.43 13.72 -0.50
N ILE A 377 9.49 12.84 -0.84
CA ILE A 377 9.58 11.95 -2.00
C ILE A 377 8.55 12.39 -3.03
N ASP A 378 9.06 12.94 -4.14
CA ASP A 378 8.28 13.42 -5.27
C ASP A 378 8.12 12.32 -6.32
N VAL A 379 6.89 11.78 -6.38
CA VAL A 379 6.47 10.76 -7.34
C VAL A 379 5.83 11.40 -8.58
N GLY A 380 5.44 12.68 -8.49
CA GLY A 380 4.76 13.40 -9.55
C GLY A 380 5.59 13.47 -10.82
N ILE A 381 4.94 13.30 -11.97
CA ILE A 381 5.56 13.52 -13.28
C ILE A 381 4.60 14.35 -14.12
N ASN A 382 4.96 15.60 -14.32
CA ASN A 382 4.21 16.57 -15.10
C ASN A 382 5.08 17.07 -16.25
N ARG A 383 4.52 17.17 -17.46
CA ARG A 383 5.20 17.75 -18.62
C ARG A 383 4.83 19.22 -18.74
N ILE A 384 5.83 20.09 -18.70
CA ILE A 384 5.67 21.51 -18.98
C ILE A 384 6.54 21.89 -20.18
N GLN A 385 6.10 22.86 -20.96
CA GLN A 385 6.94 23.47 -21.97
C GLN A 385 7.83 24.51 -21.29
N ASP A 386 9.14 24.39 -21.48
CA ASP A 386 10.09 25.38 -21.02
C ASP A 386 9.86 26.69 -21.80
N PRO A 387 9.51 27.80 -21.12
CA PRO A 387 9.23 29.06 -21.78
C PRO A 387 10.47 29.67 -22.47
N ASN A 388 11.69 29.31 -22.03
CA ASN A 388 12.93 29.84 -22.59
C ASN A 388 13.45 28.98 -23.75
N THR A 389 13.34 27.65 -23.64
CA THR A 389 13.91 26.73 -24.63
C THR A 389 12.89 26.11 -25.58
N GLY A 390 11.60 26.24 -25.30
CA GLY A 390 10.51 25.58 -26.02
C GLY A 390 10.46 24.05 -25.84
N LYS A 391 11.44 23.46 -25.14
CA LYS A 391 11.55 22.02 -24.94
C LYS A 391 10.61 21.55 -23.83
N LEU A 392 10.09 20.34 -23.98
CA LEU A 392 9.32 19.70 -22.91
C LEU A 392 10.26 19.30 -21.76
N ARG A 393 9.93 19.74 -20.56
CA ARG A 393 10.63 19.41 -19.31
C ARG A 393 9.69 18.66 -18.38
N LEU A 394 10.26 17.69 -17.67
CA LEU A 394 9.57 17.00 -16.58
C LEU A 394 9.77 17.77 -15.28
N ILE A 395 8.67 18.02 -14.58
CA ILE A 395 8.67 18.57 -13.22
C ILE A 395 7.76 17.73 -12.33
N GLY A 396 8.05 17.71 -11.04
CA GLY A 396 7.27 16.95 -10.07
C GLY A 396 6.14 17.75 -9.44
N ASP A 397 5.56 17.17 -8.39
CA ASP A 397 4.51 17.79 -7.59
C ASP A 397 5.06 18.71 -6.49
N VAL A 398 6.38 18.72 -6.29
CA VAL A 398 7.07 19.49 -5.26
C VAL A 398 7.80 20.68 -5.87
N ASP A 399 7.75 21.83 -5.19
CA ASP A 399 8.63 22.97 -5.49
C ASP A 399 10.06 22.68 -5.00
N PHE A 400 10.81 21.92 -5.81
CA PHE A 400 12.09 21.32 -5.42
C PHE A 400 13.09 22.33 -4.82
N GLU A 401 13.30 23.47 -5.47
CA GLU A 401 14.30 24.47 -5.04
C GLU A 401 13.98 25.01 -3.64
N GLY A 402 12.72 25.41 -3.40
CA GLY A 402 12.32 25.92 -2.09
C GLY A 402 12.30 24.85 -1.00
N VAL A 403 11.86 23.64 -1.33
CA VAL A 403 11.73 22.54 -0.36
C VAL A 403 13.08 21.96 0.05
N LYS A 404 14.06 21.93 -0.86
CA LYS A 404 15.43 21.46 -0.60
C LYS A 404 16.13 22.25 0.52
N GLU A 405 15.74 23.50 0.75
CA GLU A 405 16.31 24.35 1.80
C GLU A 405 15.78 24.03 3.22
N LYS A 406 14.75 23.18 3.34
CA LYS A 406 14.13 22.80 4.64
C LYS A 406 14.11 21.30 4.90
N ALA A 407 13.98 20.51 3.84
CA ALA A 407 13.90 19.06 3.95
C ALA A 407 15.23 18.48 4.44
N GLY A 408 15.18 17.36 5.17
CA GLY A 408 16.38 16.55 5.46
C GLY A 408 16.76 15.68 4.25
N PHE A 409 15.75 15.22 3.51
CA PHE A 409 15.89 14.40 2.31
C PHE A 409 14.92 14.86 1.22
N ILE A 410 15.35 14.84 -0.03
CA ILE A 410 14.48 15.16 -1.16
C ILE A 410 14.82 14.34 -2.41
N THR A 411 13.82 13.84 -3.13
CA THR A 411 14.05 13.21 -4.45
C THR A 411 13.87 14.23 -5.59
N PRO A 412 14.76 14.26 -6.59
CA PRO A 412 14.61 15.13 -7.75
C PRO A 412 13.61 14.58 -8.77
N VAL A 413 13.02 15.48 -9.56
CA VAL A 413 12.26 15.12 -10.76
C VAL A 413 12.82 15.91 -11.95
N PRO A 414 13.35 15.23 -13.00
CA PRO A 414 13.53 13.78 -13.15
C PRO A 414 14.69 13.22 -12.29
N GLY A 415 14.83 11.90 -12.27
CA GLY A 415 16.00 11.21 -11.68
C GLY A 415 15.80 10.64 -10.27
N GLY A 416 14.66 10.89 -9.64
CA GLY A 416 14.21 10.30 -8.38
C GLY A 416 13.41 9.01 -8.58
N VAL A 417 12.09 9.05 -8.35
CA VAL A 417 11.26 7.83 -8.29
C VAL A 417 11.15 7.10 -9.63
N GLY A 418 11.11 7.81 -10.76
CA GLY A 418 10.90 7.22 -12.10
C GLY A 418 11.88 6.08 -12.48
N PRO A 419 13.20 6.28 -12.42
CA PRO A 419 14.18 5.21 -12.64
C PRO A 419 14.00 4.00 -11.72
N MET A 420 13.65 4.24 -10.45
CA MET A 420 13.38 3.17 -9.48
C MET A 420 12.13 2.37 -9.82
N THR A 421 11.08 3.01 -10.34
CA THR A 421 9.87 2.30 -10.81
C THR A 421 10.20 1.27 -11.89
N VAL A 422 11.06 1.61 -12.86
CA VAL A 422 11.46 0.67 -13.91
C VAL A 422 12.26 -0.49 -13.32
N ALA A 423 13.20 -0.22 -12.41
CA ALA A 423 13.97 -1.26 -11.75
C ALA A 423 13.07 -2.21 -10.93
N MET A 424 12.08 -1.67 -10.21
CA MET A 424 11.13 -2.48 -9.42
C MET A 424 10.19 -3.31 -10.29
N LEU A 425 9.79 -2.83 -11.47
CA LEU A 425 9.06 -3.64 -12.45
C LEU A 425 9.89 -4.87 -12.90
N MET A 426 11.19 -4.68 -13.14
CA MET A 426 12.08 -5.78 -13.50
C MET A 426 12.24 -6.76 -12.34
N LYS A 427 12.38 -6.26 -11.10
CA LYS A 427 12.39 -7.10 -9.89
C LYS A 427 11.10 -7.89 -9.72
N ASN A 428 9.95 -7.29 -9.98
CA ASN A 428 8.65 -7.96 -9.97
C ASN A 428 8.59 -9.08 -11.02
N THR A 429 9.17 -8.86 -12.21
CA THR A 429 9.24 -9.87 -13.27
C THR A 429 10.08 -11.08 -12.85
N VAL A 430 11.25 -10.86 -12.24
CA VAL A 430 12.08 -11.93 -11.69
C VAL A 430 11.37 -12.65 -10.54
N THR A 431 10.65 -11.90 -9.69
CA THR A 431 9.85 -12.47 -8.59
C THR A 431 8.72 -13.35 -9.11
N ALA A 432 8.01 -12.92 -10.15
CA ALA A 432 6.98 -13.73 -10.81
C ALA A 432 7.55 -15.02 -11.38
N ALA A 433 8.71 -14.94 -12.05
CA ALA A 433 9.42 -16.11 -12.56
C ALA A 433 9.81 -17.08 -11.43
N ARG A 434 10.35 -16.58 -10.31
CA ARG A 434 10.69 -17.41 -9.13
C ARG A 434 9.46 -18.10 -8.54
N ASN A 435 8.36 -17.37 -8.38
CA ASN A 435 7.13 -17.92 -7.81
C ASN A 435 6.55 -19.04 -8.69
N ALA A 436 6.65 -18.90 -10.02
CA ALA A 436 6.21 -19.92 -10.96
C ALA A 436 7.02 -21.23 -10.91
N LEU A 437 8.21 -21.23 -10.28
CA LEU A 437 9.01 -22.45 -10.05
C LEU A 437 8.64 -23.18 -8.75
N MET A 438 7.94 -22.50 -7.83
CA MET A 438 7.55 -23.06 -6.53
C MET A 438 6.18 -23.77 -6.59
N HIS A 439 5.47 -23.64 -7.70
CA HIS A 439 4.15 -24.21 -7.98
C HIS A 439 4.25 -25.13 -9.19
#